data_AF-A0A353CYA4-F1
#
_entry.id   AF-A0A353CYA4-F1
#
_cell.length_a   1.000
_cell.length_b   1.000
_cell.length_c   1.000
_cell.angle_alpha   90.00
_cell.angle_beta   90.00
_cell.angle_gamma   90.00
#
_symmetry.space_group_name_H-M   'P 1'
#
loop_
_entity.id
_entity.type
_entity.pdbx_description
1 polymer ?
#
loop_
_entity_poly.entity_id
_entity_poly.type
_entity_poly.pdbx_seq_one_letter_code
_entity_poly.pdbx_strand_id
1 'polypeptide(L)'
;MNKRRTDGWSKGGGVLVMTLVFVSMFLVIFIGISGMVSRTYHETVLQAHDELAFQVAEAGLNYARWRLAHNGDDLAAAEGVLTDQLAGDLGEYELTFAQSQPGNSVIRITSVGTTLSQPMRQVTLNALYGKPSLARYASITNNDVWYGGTISGPVHANGGIRMDGQSDSLMTSAKETYACQPYHGCSSPYQTKPGIWGTGEIQELWEWPVTNVDYASITLDLLDMRAAADETDTHYGSSGGFGYQIEFASNNTYSIYKVTKRGSNIWSWTHETDWQYTSHDVGSKTLIETRAVPSGGVIYLDDRTWVKGDIRDRVTVAAGVSPATPSTNVDIIVNGNISYGDVHDGTRAFAAVAQRHIQIPWSGVPDNMRMDGAFVAQNGSFHRRYYPNCCGAQAHRLKTSLTRFGMVASNGVPATAWLENGNIVSGFRSGQATYDANLLYGPPPYFPANSQYELISWEEDQ
;
A
#
# COMPACT_ATOMS: atom_id res chain seq x y z
N MET A 1 -67.39 25.88 96.84
CA MET A 1 -66.00 26.16 96.45
C MET A 1 -65.56 25.12 95.42
N ASN A 2 -65.37 25.56 94.18
CA ASN A 2 -65.12 24.73 93.00
C ASN A 2 -63.76 23.99 93.07
N LYS A 3 -63.76 22.66 92.95
CA LYS A 3 -62.58 21.89 92.53
C LYS A 3 -62.71 21.60 91.03
N ARG A 4 -61.95 22.33 90.21
CA ARG A 4 -61.73 22.00 88.79
C ARG A 4 -60.96 20.68 88.72
N ARG A 5 -61.57 19.67 88.09
CA ARG A 5 -60.93 18.42 87.70
C ARG A 5 -60.26 18.68 86.34
N THR A 6 -58.96 18.49 86.28
CA THR A 6 -58.16 18.61 85.05
C THR A 6 -58.36 17.37 84.19
N ASP A 7 -58.93 17.53 82.99
CA ASP A 7 -58.91 16.49 81.96
C ASP A 7 -57.55 16.50 81.26
N GLY A 8 -56.69 15.57 81.66
CA GLY A 8 -55.47 15.24 80.93
C GLY A 8 -55.79 14.29 79.79
N TRP A 9 -56.16 14.83 78.63
CA TRP A 9 -56.20 14.04 77.38
C TRP A 9 -54.79 13.58 77.01
N SER A 10 -54.66 12.28 76.76
CA SER A 10 -53.41 11.58 76.50
C SER A 10 -52.70 12.09 75.24
N LYS A 11 -51.53 12.74 75.40
CA LYS A 11 -50.58 13.07 74.33
C LYS A 11 -49.90 11.83 73.69
N GLY A 12 -50.44 10.62 73.86
CA GLY A 12 -49.84 9.37 73.40
C GLY A 12 -50.21 8.97 71.97
N GLY A 13 -51.38 9.37 71.45
CA GLY A 13 -51.85 8.92 70.12
C GLY A 13 -51.21 9.63 68.92
N GLY A 14 -51.05 10.95 68.97
CA GLY A 14 -50.46 11.73 67.87
C GLY A 14 -48.95 11.49 67.70
N VAL A 15 -48.24 11.25 68.80
CA VAL A 15 -46.82 10.88 68.78
C VAL A 15 -46.63 9.50 68.14
N LEU A 16 -47.56 8.57 68.38
CA LEU A 16 -47.51 7.20 67.86
C LEU A 16 -47.81 7.13 66.35
N VAL A 17 -48.71 7.99 65.84
CA VAL A 17 -48.96 8.11 64.39
C VAL A 17 -47.78 8.77 63.67
N MET A 18 -47.21 9.85 64.24
CA MET A 18 -46.01 10.50 63.71
C MET A 18 -44.82 9.54 63.65
N THR A 19 -44.54 8.78 64.71
CA THR A 19 -43.45 7.80 64.70
C THR A 19 -43.68 6.69 63.67
N LEU A 20 -44.92 6.25 63.47
CA LEU A 20 -45.25 5.22 62.48
C LEU A 20 -45.03 5.71 61.04
N VAL A 21 -45.41 6.96 60.74
CA VAL A 21 -45.11 7.59 59.46
C VAL A 21 -43.61 7.72 59.24
N PHE A 22 -42.85 8.23 60.23
CA PHE A 22 -41.39 8.32 60.11
C PHE A 22 -40.71 6.96 59.92
N VAL A 23 -41.12 5.92 60.65
CA VAL A 23 -40.60 4.55 60.50
C VAL A 23 -40.93 3.98 59.12
N SER A 24 -42.14 4.20 58.61
CA SER A 24 -42.55 3.76 57.26
C SER A 24 -41.75 4.47 56.15
N MET A 25 -41.52 5.78 56.27
CA MET A 25 -40.66 6.53 55.35
C MET A 25 -39.22 6.01 55.40
N PHE A 26 -38.69 5.75 56.59
CA PHE A 26 -37.35 5.19 56.76
C PHE A 26 -37.22 3.79 56.14
N LEU A 27 -38.24 2.94 56.28
CA LEU A 27 -38.29 1.61 55.66
C LEU A 27 -38.30 1.68 54.14
N VAL A 28 -39.11 2.57 53.56
CA VAL A 28 -39.17 2.75 52.09
C VAL A 28 -37.83 3.24 51.55
N ILE A 29 -37.21 4.22 52.21
CA ILE A 29 -35.88 4.73 51.83
C ILE A 29 -34.82 3.62 51.97
N PHE A 30 -34.85 2.86 53.07
CA PHE A 30 -33.91 1.77 53.31
C PHE A 30 -34.01 0.65 52.27
N ILE A 31 -35.23 0.25 51.90
CA ILE A 31 -35.48 -0.73 50.82
C ILE A 31 -34.98 -0.18 49.48
N GLY A 32 -35.23 1.09 49.18
CA GLY A 32 -34.74 1.74 47.97
C GLY A 32 -33.21 1.75 47.87
N ILE A 33 -32.52 2.14 48.94
CA ILE A 33 -31.05 2.16 48.98
C ILE A 33 -30.49 0.74 48.93
N SER A 34 -31.05 -0.21 49.68
CA SER A 34 -30.58 -1.60 49.67
C SER A 34 -30.75 -2.25 48.30
N GLY A 35 -31.86 -1.98 47.60
CA GLY A 35 -32.08 -2.42 46.23
C GLY A 35 -31.08 -1.82 45.24
N MET A 36 -30.77 -0.52 45.39
CA MET A 36 -29.75 0.14 44.57
C MET A 36 -28.36 -0.47 44.81
N VAL A 37 -27.95 -0.65 46.07
CA VAL A 37 -26.65 -1.24 46.43
C VAL A 37 -26.50 -2.66 45.87
N SER A 38 -27.55 -3.48 45.96
CA SER A 38 -27.52 -4.84 45.41
C SER A 38 -27.38 -4.84 43.89
N ARG A 39 -28.04 -3.92 43.19
CA ARG A 39 -27.94 -3.78 41.73
C ARG A 39 -26.55 -3.30 41.33
N THR A 40 -26.04 -2.24 41.97
CA THR A 40 -24.69 -1.74 41.70
C THR A 40 -23.63 -2.78 42.00
N TYR A 41 -23.79 -3.59 43.06
CA TYR A 41 -22.87 -4.67 43.37
C TYR A 41 -22.85 -5.73 42.26
N HIS A 42 -24.03 -6.17 41.81
CA HIS A 42 -24.11 -7.16 40.73
C HIS A 42 -23.53 -6.62 39.41
N GLU A 43 -23.86 -5.38 39.04
CA GLU A 43 -23.27 -4.70 37.88
C GLU A 43 -21.75 -4.59 37.98
N THR A 44 -21.22 -4.27 39.16
CA THR A 44 -19.76 -4.18 39.39
C THR A 44 -19.08 -5.54 39.23
N VAL A 45 -19.69 -6.62 39.75
CA VAL A 45 -19.16 -7.97 39.60
C VAL A 45 -19.15 -8.37 38.11
N LEU A 46 -20.22 -8.07 37.39
CA LEU A 46 -20.31 -8.35 35.95
C LEU A 46 -19.26 -7.55 35.16
N GLN A 47 -19.07 -6.27 35.46
CA GLN A 47 -18.01 -5.44 34.86
C GLN A 47 -16.62 -5.99 35.15
N ALA A 48 -16.38 -6.49 36.37
CA ALA A 48 -15.10 -7.11 36.72
C ALA A 48 -14.83 -8.39 35.92
N HIS A 49 -15.88 -9.16 35.57
CA HIS A 49 -15.73 -10.31 34.69
C HIS A 49 -15.46 -9.91 33.24
N ASP A 50 -16.08 -8.84 32.74
CA ASP A 50 -15.79 -8.31 31.40
C ASP A 50 -14.35 -7.84 31.30
N GLU A 51 -13.87 -7.09 32.29
CA GLU A 51 -12.48 -6.64 32.35
C GLU A 51 -11.49 -7.82 32.42
N LEU A 52 -11.82 -8.87 33.19
CA LEU A 52 -10.98 -10.06 33.23
C LEU A 52 -10.98 -10.80 31.89
N ALA A 53 -12.14 -10.96 31.25
CA ALA A 53 -12.25 -11.55 29.91
C ALA A 53 -11.47 -10.74 28.87
N PHE A 54 -11.50 -9.41 28.96
CA PHE A 54 -10.70 -8.51 28.14
C PHE A 54 -9.20 -8.75 28.31
N GLN A 55 -8.71 -8.84 29.55
CA GLN A 55 -7.29 -9.14 29.83
C GLN A 55 -6.87 -10.52 29.33
N VAL A 56 -7.75 -11.52 29.44
CA VAL A 56 -7.54 -12.86 28.88
C VAL A 56 -7.46 -12.81 27.35
N ALA A 57 -8.35 -12.06 26.70
CA ALA A 57 -8.31 -11.85 25.26
C ALA A 57 -7.04 -11.12 24.81
N GLU A 58 -6.59 -10.09 25.54
CA GLU A 58 -5.32 -9.40 25.30
C GLU A 58 -4.11 -10.33 25.45
N ALA A 59 -4.12 -11.22 26.44
CA ALA A 59 -3.07 -12.21 26.60
C ALA A 59 -2.98 -13.13 25.37
N GLY A 60 -4.13 -13.53 24.81
CA GLY A 60 -4.20 -14.22 23.53
C GLY A 60 -3.57 -13.44 22.37
N LEU A 61 -3.92 -12.16 22.21
CA LEU A 61 -3.32 -11.31 21.15
C LEU A 61 -1.81 -11.15 21.32
N ASN A 62 -1.33 -10.99 22.55
CA ASN A 62 0.11 -10.91 22.83
C ASN A 62 0.83 -12.24 22.52
N TYR A 63 0.20 -13.38 22.82
CA TYR A 63 0.71 -14.69 22.44
C TYR A 63 0.76 -14.86 20.92
N ALA A 64 -0.27 -14.42 20.20
CA ALA A 64 -0.31 -14.44 18.74
C ALA A 64 0.78 -13.56 18.13
N ARG A 65 1.01 -12.35 18.68
CA ARG A 65 2.12 -11.47 18.28
C ARG A 65 3.48 -12.16 18.48
N TRP A 66 3.68 -12.83 19.61
CA TRP A 66 4.90 -13.60 19.87
C TRP A 66 5.09 -14.71 18.82
N ARG A 67 4.04 -15.47 18.49
CA ARG A 67 4.09 -16.50 17.43
C ARG A 67 4.48 -15.90 16.08
N LEU A 68 3.81 -14.83 15.64
CA LEU A 68 4.14 -14.16 14.38
C LEU A 68 5.57 -13.64 14.31
N ALA A 69 6.15 -13.21 15.43
CA ALA A 69 7.52 -12.73 15.49
C ALA A 69 8.57 -13.85 15.39
N HIS A 70 8.22 -15.09 15.78
CA HIS A 70 9.15 -16.23 15.79
C HIS A 70 8.95 -17.16 14.59
N ASN A 71 7.71 -17.35 14.14
CA ASN A 71 7.34 -18.12 12.97
C ASN A 71 6.14 -17.47 12.27
N GLY A 72 6.41 -16.57 11.33
CA GLY A 72 5.37 -15.76 10.66
C GLY A 72 4.40 -16.55 9.79
N ASP A 73 4.73 -17.80 9.44
CA ASP A 73 3.87 -18.68 8.63
C ASP A 73 2.95 -19.56 9.50
N ASP A 74 3.13 -19.53 10.82
CA ASP A 74 2.33 -20.30 11.77
C ASP A 74 1.01 -19.59 12.11
N LEU A 75 0.00 -19.83 11.28
CA LEU A 75 -1.34 -19.24 11.39
C LEU A 75 -2.39 -20.23 11.91
N ALA A 76 -1.95 -21.31 12.57
CA ALA A 76 -2.86 -22.29 13.15
C ALA A 76 -3.60 -21.68 14.34
N ALA A 77 -4.90 -21.95 14.42
CA ALA A 77 -5.72 -21.63 15.58
C ALA A 77 -5.11 -22.23 16.86
N ALA A 78 -5.27 -21.53 17.97
CA ALA A 78 -4.72 -21.96 19.25
C ALA A 78 -5.65 -21.57 20.40
N GLU A 79 -5.62 -22.39 21.44
CA GLU A 79 -6.29 -22.11 22.70
C GLU A 79 -5.23 -22.02 23.79
N GLY A 80 -5.50 -21.23 24.83
CA GLY A 80 -4.61 -21.14 25.97
C GLY A 80 -5.32 -20.68 27.23
N VAL A 81 -4.73 -21.06 28.36
CA VAL A 81 -5.21 -20.68 29.70
C VAL A 81 -4.31 -19.59 30.24
N LEU A 82 -4.90 -18.47 30.65
CA LEU A 82 -4.18 -17.44 31.39
C LEU A 82 -4.11 -17.85 32.86
N THR A 83 -2.90 -18.02 33.38
CA THR A 83 -2.66 -18.42 34.76
C THR A 83 -1.94 -17.32 35.54
N ASP A 84 -2.39 -17.09 36.76
CA ASP A 84 -1.70 -16.25 37.74
C ASP A 84 -1.02 -17.14 38.78
N GLN A 85 0.20 -16.78 39.17
CA GLN A 85 1.03 -17.61 40.06
C GLN A 85 0.42 -17.77 41.48
N LEU A 86 -0.48 -16.88 41.89
CA LEU A 86 -1.13 -16.87 43.20
C LEU A 86 -2.58 -17.31 43.14
N ALA A 87 -3.31 -16.94 42.07
CA ALA A 87 -4.75 -17.21 41.93
C ALA A 87 -5.09 -18.46 41.10
N GLY A 88 -4.12 -19.04 40.38
CA GLY A 88 -4.35 -20.17 39.48
C GLY A 88 -4.93 -19.71 38.13
N ASP A 89 -5.76 -20.55 37.52
CA ASP A 89 -6.32 -20.29 36.20
C ASP A 89 -7.37 -19.16 36.28
N LEU A 90 -7.18 -18.11 35.47
CA LEU A 90 -8.05 -16.93 35.45
C LEU A 90 -9.13 -17.00 34.36
N GLY A 91 -8.79 -17.60 33.22
CA GLY A 91 -9.64 -17.67 32.05
C GLY A 91 -8.96 -18.34 30.87
N GLU A 92 -9.74 -18.54 29.81
CA GLU A 92 -9.31 -19.21 28.58
C GLU A 92 -9.49 -18.26 27.40
N TYR A 93 -8.53 -18.28 26.47
CA TYR A 93 -8.63 -17.57 25.20
C TYR A 93 -8.62 -18.54 24.03
N GLU A 94 -9.37 -18.21 22.98
CA GLU A 94 -9.34 -18.86 21.68
C GLU A 94 -8.83 -17.88 20.62
N LEU A 95 -7.85 -18.30 19.83
CA LEU A 95 -7.22 -17.50 18.78
C LEU A 95 -7.51 -18.06 17.40
N THR A 96 -7.93 -17.18 16.50
CA THR A 96 -8.09 -17.46 15.08
C THR A 96 -7.32 -16.46 14.23
N PHE A 97 -6.81 -16.93 13.09
CA PHE A 97 -6.07 -16.14 12.12
C PHE A 97 -6.80 -16.18 10.78
N ALA A 98 -7.02 -15.01 10.17
CA ALA A 98 -7.62 -14.89 8.85
C ALA A 98 -6.73 -14.02 7.94
N GLN A 99 -6.21 -14.62 6.85
CA GLN A 99 -5.56 -13.86 5.78
C GLN A 99 -6.61 -13.24 4.86
N SER A 100 -6.41 -11.98 4.48
CA SER A 100 -7.37 -11.24 3.65
C SER A 100 -7.46 -11.82 2.23
N GLN A 101 -6.33 -11.96 1.52
CA GLN A 101 -6.25 -12.50 0.15
C GLN A 101 -4.82 -13.01 -0.17
N PRO A 102 -4.64 -13.94 -1.14
CA PRO A 102 -3.33 -14.36 -1.61
C PRO A 102 -2.48 -13.17 -2.08
N GLY A 103 -1.28 -12.99 -1.50
CA GLY A 103 -0.37 -11.88 -1.77
C GLY A 103 -0.63 -10.61 -0.96
N ASN A 104 -1.66 -10.56 -0.11
CA ASN A 104 -1.84 -9.51 0.90
C ASN A 104 -1.11 -9.95 2.18
N SER A 105 -0.27 -9.09 2.75
CA SER A 105 0.48 -9.44 3.98
C SER A 105 -0.35 -9.21 5.24
N VAL A 106 -1.56 -8.64 5.13
CA VAL A 106 -2.45 -8.38 6.27
C VAL A 106 -3.07 -9.68 6.78
N ILE A 107 -2.89 -9.90 8.08
CA ILE A 107 -3.51 -10.96 8.86
C ILE A 107 -4.39 -10.30 9.90
N ARG A 108 -5.66 -10.75 9.96
CA ARG A 108 -6.55 -10.47 11.09
C ARG A 108 -6.38 -11.57 12.13
N ILE A 109 -6.11 -11.16 13.35
CA ILE A 109 -6.08 -12.03 14.53
C ILE A 109 -7.31 -11.70 15.35
N THR A 110 -8.12 -12.71 15.65
CA THR A 110 -9.27 -12.59 16.55
C THR A 110 -8.99 -13.42 17.79
N SER A 111 -9.07 -12.79 18.96
CA SER A 111 -8.90 -13.41 20.28
C SER A 111 -10.19 -13.30 21.06
N VAL A 112 -10.77 -14.44 21.44
CA VAL A 112 -11.99 -14.50 22.26
C VAL A 112 -11.58 -14.92 23.67
N GLY A 113 -11.69 -14.00 24.62
CA GLY A 113 -11.38 -14.25 26.03
C GLY A 113 -12.63 -14.60 26.83
N THR A 114 -12.51 -15.60 27.70
CA THR A 114 -13.59 -16.05 28.58
C THR A 114 -13.09 -16.24 30.01
N THR A 115 -13.97 -16.04 31.00
CA THR A 115 -13.63 -16.31 32.41
C THR A 115 -14.16 -17.69 32.82
N LEU A 116 -13.41 -18.42 33.66
CA LEU A 116 -13.82 -19.75 34.14
C LEU A 116 -15.13 -19.72 34.95
N SER A 117 -15.37 -18.60 35.64
CA SER A 117 -16.55 -18.43 36.50
C SER A 117 -17.83 -18.04 35.73
N GLN A 118 -17.70 -17.45 34.53
CA GLN A 118 -18.83 -17.10 33.66
C GLN A 118 -18.51 -17.38 32.18
N PRO A 119 -18.56 -18.65 31.73
CA PRO A 119 -18.16 -19.03 30.37
C PRO A 119 -19.02 -18.45 29.24
N MET A 120 -20.25 -18.03 29.55
CA MET A 120 -21.16 -17.42 28.56
C MET A 120 -20.85 -15.95 28.28
N ARG A 121 -19.95 -15.33 29.05
CA ARG A 121 -19.59 -13.92 28.90
C ARG A 121 -18.20 -13.84 28.29
N GLN A 122 -18.16 -13.39 27.04
CA GLN A 122 -16.96 -13.43 26.19
C GLN A 122 -16.64 -12.01 25.70
N VAL A 123 -15.37 -11.68 25.61
CA VAL A 123 -14.88 -10.45 24.98
C VAL A 123 -14.08 -10.85 23.75
N THR A 124 -14.39 -10.23 22.62
CA THR A 124 -13.69 -10.49 21.36
C THR A 124 -12.82 -9.28 21.01
N LEU A 125 -11.53 -9.52 20.84
CA LEU A 125 -10.57 -8.51 20.37
C LEU A 125 -10.06 -8.86 18.98
N ASN A 126 -9.98 -7.87 18.11
CA ASN A 126 -9.45 -7.99 16.77
C ASN A 126 -8.18 -7.14 16.62
N ALA A 127 -7.12 -7.72 16.05
CA ALA A 127 -5.92 -7.00 15.68
C ALA A 127 -5.54 -7.28 14.22
N LEU A 128 -5.16 -6.24 13.48
CA LEU A 128 -4.61 -6.36 12.14
C LEU A 128 -3.09 -6.21 12.21
N TYR A 129 -2.37 -7.19 11.66
CA TYR A 129 -0.93 -7.14 11.49
C TYR A 129 -0.57 -7.25 10.01
N GLY A 130 0.45 -6.53 9.55
CA GLY A 130 0.94 -6.67 8.17
C GLY A 130 2.44 -6.47 8.07
N LYS A 131 3.04 -7.09 7.06
CA LYS A 131 4.44 -6.83 6.69
C LYS A 131 4.45 -5.64 5.73
N PRO A 132 4.97 -4.46 6.13
CA PRO A 132 5.01 -3.33 5.22
C PRO A 132 5.89 -3.67 4.01
N SER A 133 5.39 -3.36 2.84
CA SER A 133 6.08 -3.56 1.59
C SER A 133 7.12 -2.47 1.36
N LEU A 134 8.08 -2.76 0.49
CA LEU A 134 8.99 -1.74 -0.02
C LEU A 134 8.32 -0.80 -1.03
N ALA A 135 7.04 -1.04 -1.36
CA ALA A 135 6.18 -0.19 -2.19
C ALA A 135 5.62 1.01 -1.43
N ARG A 136 6.38 1.62 -0.50
CA ARG A 136 5.89 2.70 0.39
C ARG A 136 5.98 4.12 -0.18
N TYR A 137 6.50 4.26 -1.40
CA TYR A 137 6.77 5.55 -2.03
C TYR A 137 5.89 5.74 -3.26
N ALA A 138 5.36 6.95 -3.46
CA ALA A 138 4.80 7.37 -4.74
C ALA A 138 5.86 7.30 -5.85
N SER A 139 7.10 7.66 -5.49
CA SER A 139 8.24 7.64 -6.39
C SER A 139 9.54 7.43 -5.62
N ILE A 140 10.33 6.45 -6.04
CA ILE A 140 11.68 6.21 -5.54
C ILE A 140 12.67 6.10 -6.69
N THR A 141 13.81 6.78 -6.55
CA THR A 141 14.86 6.79 -7.57
C THR A 141 16.25 6.62 -6.99
N ASN A 142 17.10 5.83 -7.66
CA ASN A 142 18.51 5.69 -7.30
C ASN A 142 19.38 6.80 -7.94
N ASN A 143 18.77 7.71 -8.70
CA ASN A 143 19.40 8.83 -9.38
C ASN A 143 18.72 10.16 -9.04
N ASP A 144 19.24 11.23 -9.62
CA ASP A 144 18.65 12.57 -9.54
C ASP A 144 17.29 12.62 -10.28
N VAL A 145 16.41 13.53 -9.86
CA VAL A 145 15.07 13.68 -10.45
C VAL A 145 14.57 15.13 -10.41
N TRP A 146 13.78 15.50 -11.42
CA TRP A 146 13.03 16.76 -11.44
C TRP A 146 11.52 16.50 -11.52
N TYR A 147 10.79 16.98 -10.52
CA TYR A 147 9.34 17.00 -10.48
C TYR A 147 8.80 18.42 -10.75
N GLY A 148 8.05 18.57 -11.86
CA GLY A 148 7.34 19.80 -12.20
C GLY A 148 5.81 19.69 -12.14
N GLY A 149 5.28 18.51 -11.78
CA GLY A 149 3.84 18.25 -11.64
C GLY A 149 3.40 18.09 -10.19
N THR A 150 2.21 17.55 -9.98
CA THR A 150 1.70 17.25 -8.62
C THR A 150 2.05 15.81 -8.24
N ILE A 151 2.61 15.62 -7.04
CA ILE A 151 2.88 14.31 -6.46
C ILE A 151 2.33 14.22 -5.04
N SER A 152 1.39 13.31 -4.83
CA SER A 152 0.78 13.03 -3.53
C SER A 152 1.34 11.74 -2.94
N GLY A 153 1.89 11.82 -1.74
CA GLY A 153 2.52 10.70 -1.04
C GLY A 153 4.06 10.70 -1.02
N PRO A 154 4.69 9.76 -0.27
CA PRO A 154 6.11 9.84 0.06
C PRO A 154 7.03 9.71 -1.17
N VAL A 155 8.12 10.49 -1.19
CA VAL A 155 9.12 10.47 -2.26
C VAL A 155 10.52 10.30 -1.68
N HIS A 156 11.35 9.49 -2.35
CA HIS A 156 12.76 9.35 -2.00
C HIS A 156 13.67 9.36 -3.24
N ALA A 157 14.82 10.02 -3.12
CA ALA A 157 15.91 9.90 -4.07
C ALA A 157 17.23 9.63 -3.35
N ASN A 158 17.98 8.61 -3.79
CA ASN A 158 19.38 8.47 -3.40
C ASN A 158 20.27 9.56 -4.05
N GLY A 159 19.75 10.22 -5.09
CA GLY A 159 20.32 11.42 -5.70
C GLY A 159 19.65 12.71 -5.21
N GLY A 160 19.78 13.78 -5.99
CA GLY A 160 19.14 15.07 -5.73
C GLY A 160 17.72 15.17 -6.30
N ILE A 161 16.89 16.00 -5.66
CA ILE A 161 15.53 16.30 -6.08
C ILE A 161 15.42 17.78 -6.43
N ARG A 162 15.02 18.06 -7.67
CA ARG A 162 14.45 19.37 -8.04
C ARG A 162 12.93 19.27 -7.95
N MET A 163 12.31 20.04 -7.07
CA MET A 163 10.85 20.08 -6.90
C MET A 163 10.30 21.48 -7.20
N ASP A 164 9.68 21.63 -8.36
CA ASP A 164 9.06 22.89 -8.80
C ASP A 164 7.52 22.83 -8.79
N GLY A 165 6.94 21.63 -8.63
CA GLY A 165 5.50 21.41 -8.60
C GLY A 165 4.91 21.40 -7.19
N GLN A 166 3.85 20.61 -6.99
CA GLN A 166 3.15 20.48 -5.70
C GLN A 166 3.37 19.11 -5.06
N SER A 167 3.67 19.09 -3.76
CA SER A 167 3.76 17.88 -2.93
C SER A 167 3.02 18.07 -1.61
N ASP A 168 2.33 17.04 -1.14
CA ASP A 168 1.57 17.04 0.12
C ASP A 168 2.15 16.09 1.19
N SER A 169 3.31 15.50 0.93
CA SER A 169 3.93 14.47 1.77
C SER A 169 5.45 14.61 1.79
N LEU A 170 6.09 13.87 2.69
CA LEU A 170 7.54 13.88 2.90
C LEU A 170 8.32 13.58 1.60
N MET A 171 9.22 14.49 1.23
CA MET A 171 10.19 14.31 0.16
C MET A 171 11.58 14.20 0.78
N THR A 172 12.28 13.12 0.48
CA THR A 172 13.57 12.82 1.11
C THR A 172 14.68 12.66 0.08
N SER A 173 15.85 13.24 0.35
CA SER A 173 17.05 13.03 -0.45
C SER A 173 18.19 12.54 0.44
N ALA A 174 18.92 11.55 -0.04
CA ALA A 174 20.09 11.04 0.68
C ALA A 174 21.34 11.94 0.53
N LYS A 175 21.27 12.97 -0.32
CA LYS A 175 22.39 13.87 -0.58
C LYS A 175 22.25 15.13 0.26
N GLU A 176 23.37 15.56 0.85
CA GLU A 176 23.45 16.91 1.40
C GLU A 176 23.49 17.94 0.26
N THR A 177 24.32 17.66 -0.75
CA THR A 177 24.40 18.39 -2.02
C THR A 177 24.65 17.43 -3.19
N TYR A 178 24.29 17.85 -4.41
CA TYR A 178 24.51 17.07 -5.63
C TYR A 178 24.88 17.95 -6.83
N ALA A 179 25.46 17.33 -7.86
CA ALA A 179 25.86 17.97 -9.11
C ALA A 179 24.68 18.05 -10.09
N CYS A 180 23.85 19.08 -9.92
CA CYS A 180 22.70 19.32 -10.78
C CYS A 180 23.10 19.57 -12.23
N GLN A 181 22.51 18.79 -13.12
CA GLN A 181 22.83 18.77 -14.55
C GLN A 181 21.97 19.76 -15.37
N PRO A 182 22.37 20.12 -16.60
CA PRO A 182 21.61 21.04 -17.44
C PRO A 182 20.19 20.59 -17.79
N TYR A 183 19.96 19.28 -17.89
CA TYR A 183 18.62 18.73 -18.12
C TYR A 183 17.69 18.84 -16.90
N HIS A 184 18.25 19.09 -15.71
CA HIS A 184 17.52 19.55 -14.53
C HIS A 184 17.44 21.09 -14.46
N GLY A 185 17.74 21.79 -15.56
CA GLY A 185 17.70 23.25 -15.68
C GLY A 185 18.79 24.01 -14.91
N CYS A 186 19.94 23.38 -14.69
CA CYS A 186 21.13 24.01 -14.09
C CYS A 186 22.15 24.47 -15.14
N SER A 187 23.12 25.30 -14.74
CA SER A 187 24.18 25.77 -15.65
C SER A 187 25.09 24.64 -16.13
N SER A 188 25.58 24.73 -17.36
CA SER A 188 26.56 23.79 -17.93
C SER A 188 27.98 24.03 -17.39
N PRO A 189 28.79 22.98 -17.13
CA PRO A 189 28.47 21.56 -17.28
C PRO A 189 27.61 20.99 -16.15
N TYR A 190 27.66 21.61 -14.96
CA TYR A 190 26.79 21.31 -13.82
C TYR A 190 26.80 22.49 -12.83
N GLN A 191 25.85 22.50 -11.89
CA GLN A 191 25.80 23.41 -10.75
C GLN A 191 25.59 22.62 -9.44
N THR A 192 26.29 22.97 -8.37
CA THR A 192 26.04 22.37 -7.05
C THR A 192 24.74 22.90 -6.47
N LYS A 193 23.86 22.00 -6.04
CA LYS A 193 22.60 22.30 -5.36
C LYS A 193 22.44 21.45 -4.10
N PRO A 194 21.63 21.89 -3.12
CA PRO A 194 21.24 21.04 -1.99
C PRO A 194 20.53 19.76 -2.45
N GLY A 195 20.47 18.76 -1.58
CA GLY A 195 19.77 17.49 -1.84
C GLY A 195 18.35 17.67 -2.35
N ILE A 196 17.62 18.64 -1.82
CA ILE A 196 16.31 19.07 -2.33
C ILE A 196 16.33 20.58 -2.55
N TRP A 197 15.80 21.03 -3.69
CA TRP A 197 15.64 22.45 -4.01
C TRP A 197 14.56 22.64 -5.10
N GLY A 198 14.09 23.86 -5.30
CA GLY A 198 13.16 24.20 -6.37
C GLY A 198 12.17 25.27 -5.93
N THR A 199 11.10 25.44 -6.71
CA THR A 199 10.04 26.44 -6.44
C THR A 199 8.79 25.85 -5.78
N GLY A 200 8.81 24.59 -5.36
CA GLY A 200 7.64 23.92 -4.78
C GLY A 200 7.12 24.59 -3.51
N GLU A 201 5.82 24.41 -3.26
CA GLU A 201 5.03 25.20 -2.31
C GLU A 201 5.24 24.82 -0.84
N ILE A 202 5.39 23.53 -0.52
CA ILE A 202 5.44 23.01 0.87
C ILE A 202 6.86 22.48 1.17
N GLN A 203 7.78 23.40 1.47
CA GLN A 203 9.19 23.06 1.71
C GLN A 203 9.45 22.47 3.10
N GLU A 204 8.50 22.60 4.03
CA GLU A 204 8.60 22.04 5.38
C GLU A 204 8.58 20.50 5.38
N LEU A 205 8.10 19.89 4.29
CA LEU A 205 8.05 18.44 4.08
C LEU A 205 9.29 17.92 3.33
N TRP A 206 10.28 18.77 3.09
CA TRP A 206 11.52 18.35 2.45
C TRP A 206 12.57 18.03 3.52
N GLU A 207 13.14 16.83 3.47
CA GLU A 207 14.15 16.37 4.43
C GLU A 207 15.41 15.87 3.73
N TRP A 208 16.56 16.48 4.03
CA TRP A 208 17.86 16.10 3.51
C TRP A 208 19.00 16.65 4.39
N PRO A 209 20.13 15.93 4.52
CA PRO A 209 20.36 14.57 4.04
C PRO A 209 19.69 13.51 4.93
N VAL A 210 19.17 12.45 4.31
CA VAL A 210 18.73 11.21 5.00
C VAL A 210 19.59 10.01 4.60
N THR A 211 19.37 8.85 5.21
CA THR A 211 20.04 7.61 4.78
C THR A 211 19.55 7.18 3.39
N ASN A 212 20.46 6.65 2.56
CA ASN A 212 20.11 6.00 1.29
C ASN A 212 19.08 4.88 1.53
N VAL A 213 18.10 4.78 0.66
CA VAL A 213 17.30 3.56 0.54
C VAL A 213 18.07 2.54 -0.29
N ASP A 214 18.18 1.31 0.21
CA ASP A 214 18.75 0.21 -0.57
C ASP A 214 17.82 -0.14 -1.73
N TYR A 215 18.13 0.40 -2.91
CA TYR A 215 17.34 0.15 -4.11
C TYR A 215 17.38 -1.33 -4.53
N ALA A 216 18.46 -2.06 -4.23
CA ALA A 216 18.54 -3.48 -4.56
C ALA A 216 17.54 -4.32 -3.75
N SER A 217 17.21 -3.91 -2.52
CA SER A 217 16.12 -4.53 -1.76
C SER A 217 14.74 -4.36 -2.43
N ILE A 218 14.56 -3.28 -3.20
CA ILE A 218 13.36 -3.00 -4.00
C ILE A 218 13.39 -3.80 -5.32
N THR A 219 14.58 -4.19 -5.79
CA THR A 219 14.70 -5.04 -6.98
C THR A 219 14.23 -6.45 -6.66
N LEU A 220 13.11 -6.78 -7.27
CA LEU A 220 12.38 -8.04 -7.13
C LEU A 220 13.19 -9.25 -7.59
N ASP A 221 12.98 -10.40 -6.94
CA ASP A 221 13.61 -11.64 -7.40
C ASP A 221 12.92 -12.13 -8.68
N LEU A 222 13.50 -11.78 -9.82
CA LEU A 222 13.05 -12.22 -11.14
C LEU A 222 13.17 -13.73 -11.32
N LEU A 223 13.99 -14.44 -10.53
CA LEU A 223 14.08 -15.90 -10.56
C LEU A 223 12.89 -16.53 -9.83
N ASP A 224 12.52 -16.01 -8.66
CA ASP A 224 11.33 -16.49 -7.93
C ASP A 224 10.05 -16.23 -8.73
N MET A 225 9.93 -15.06 -9.35
CA MET A 225 8.81 -14.74 -10.26
C MET A 225 8.75 -15.67 -11.46
N ARG A 226 9.91 -16.07 -12.00
CA ARG A 226 9.97 -17.02 -13.11
C ARG A 226 9.53 -18.41 -12.66
N ALA A 227 10.05 -18.89 -11.54
CA ALA A 227 9.69 -20.20 -10.99
C ALA A 227 8.18 -20.30 -10.70
N ALA A 228 7.60 -19.24 -10.12
CA ALA A 228 6.15 -19.16 -9.91
C ALA A 228 5.33 -19.14 -11.20
N ALA A 229 5.83 -18.48 -12.26
CA ALA A 229 5.20 -18.49 -13.57
C ALA A 229 5.29 -19.87 -14.24
N ASP A 230 6.39 -20.60 -14.04
CA ASP A 230 6.58 -21.97 -14.52
C ASP A 230 5.55 -22.93 -13.87
N GLU A 231 5.28 -22.76 -12.57
CA GLU A 231 4.29 -23.56 -11.84
C GLU A 231 2.84 -23.34 -12.31
N THR A 232 2.54 -22.14 -12.84
CA THR A 232 1.19 -21.73 -13.25
C THR A 232 0.98 -21.71 -14.77
N ASP A 233 1.97 -22.17 -15.55
CA ASP A 233 1.97 -22.13 -17.02
C ASP A 233 1.69 -20.71 -17.58
N THR A 234 2.29 -19.70 -16.93
CA THR A 234 2.27 -18.28 -17.33
C THR A 234 3.68 -17.75 -17.63
N HIS A 235 4.65 -18.65 -17.74
CA HIS A 235 5.99 -18.37 -18.26
C HIS A 235 5.99 -18.41 -19.79
N TYR A 236 6.42 -17.32 -20.42
CA TYR A 236 6.61 -17.23 -21.86
C TYR A 236 8.08 -17.06 -22.18
N GLY A 237 8.70 -18.13 -22.70
CA GLY A 237 10.08 -18.11 -23.17
C GLY A 237 10.32 -17.14 -24.34
N SER A 238 11.55 -17.07 -24.84
CA SER A 238 11.91 -16.12 -25.90
C SER A 238 10.95 -16.19 -27.11
N SER A 239 10.50 -15.03 -27.58
CA SER A 239 9.55 -14.98 -28.70
C SER A 239 10.17 -15.43 -30.02
N GLY A 240 11.49 -15.42 -30.15
CA GLY A 240 12.21 -15.53 -31.43
C GLY A 240 11.88 -14.39 -32.41
N GLY A 241 11.31 -13.29 -31.90
CA GLY A 241 10.85 -12.14 -32.66
C GLY A 241 11.18 -10.83 -31.95
N PHE A 242 10.20 -9.92 -31.88
CA PHE A 242 10.39 -8.61 -31.22
C PHE A 242 9.95 -8.57 -29.75
N GLY A 243 9.36 -9.65 -29.25
CA GLY A 243 8.77 -9.75 -27.93
C GLY A 243 7.27 -10.04 -27.95
N TYR A 244 6.61 -9.76 -26.82
CA TYR A 244 5.20 -10.07 -26.59
C TYR A 244 4.38 -8.84 -26.25
N GLN A 245 3.09 -8.84 -26.58
CA GLN A 245 2.16 -7.84 -26.07
C GLN A 245 1.08 -8.52 -25.23
N ILE A 246 0.87 -8.03 -24.01
CA ILE A 246 -0.21 -8.41 -23.11
C ILE A 246 -1.29 -7.31 -23.15
N GLU A 247 -2.53 -7.74 -23.34
CA GLU A 247 -3.70 -6.87 -23.26
C GLU A 247 -4.69 -7.42 -22.23
N PHE A 248 -4.86 -6.70 -21.12
CA PHE A 248 -5.84 -7.02 -20.08
C PHE A 248 -7.23 -6.52 -20.49
N ALA A 249 -8.24 -7.33 -20.18
CA ALA A 249 -9.63 -7.06 -20.52
C ALA A 249 -10.51 -6.92 -19.26
N SER A 250 -11.63 -6.22 -19.42
CA SER A 250 -12.58 -5.92 -18.34
C SER A 250 -13.28 -7.13 -17.72
N ASN A 251 -13.16 -8.31 -18.31
CA ASN A 251 -13.72 -9.58 -17.85
C ASN A 251 -12.71 -10.45 -17.05
N ASN A 252 -11.63 -9.85 -16.54
CA ASN A 252 -10.55 -10.53 -15.82
C ASN A 252 -9.82 -11.59 -16.66
N THR A 253 -9.66 -11.33 -17.96
CA THR A 253 -8.81 -12.13 -18.85
C THR A 253 -7.68 -11.27 -19.42
N TYR A 254 -6.60 -11.90 -19.86
CA TYR A 254 -5.57 -11.26 -20.66
C TYR A 254 -5.37 -12.03 -21.96
N SER A 255 -5.06 -11.29 -23.03
CA SER A 255 -4.63 -11.86 -24.30
C SER A 255 -3.15 -11.60 -24.50
N ILE A 256 -2.40 -12.64 -24.85
CA ILE A 256 -0.98 -12.52 -25.18
C ILE A 256 -0.76 -12.70 -26.67
N TYR A 257 -0.01 -11.76 -27.24
CA TYR A 257 0.31 -11.72 -28.65
C TYR A 257 1.82 -11.79 -28.85
N LYS A 258 2.26 -12.55 -29.86
CA LYS A 258 3.63 -12.43 -30.38
C LYS A 258 3.72 -11.21 -31.27
N VAL A 259 4.66 -10.29 -31.01
CA VAL A 259 4.90 -9.12 -31.86
C VAL A 259 5.71 -9.56 -33.07
N THR A 260 5.08 -9.48 -34.25
CA THR A 260 5.67 -9.90 -35.53
C THR A 260 6.31 -8.75 -36.28
N LYS A 261 5.90 -7.51 -36.00
CA LYS A 261 6.46 -6.30 -36.59
C LYS A 261 6.37 -5.14 -35.60
N ARG A 262 7.45 -4.38 -35.45
CA ARG A 262 7.42 -3.09 -34.71
C ARG A 262 6.75 -2.00 -35.55
N GLY A 263 6.33 -0.92 -34.90
CA GLY A 263 5.88 0.28 -35.58
C GLY A 263 6.97 0.89 -36.46
N SER A 264 6.65 1.99 -37.13
CA SER A 264 7.67 2.76 -37.87
C SER A 264 8.82 3.13 -36.95
N ASN A 265 10.04 3.22 -37.48
CA ASN A 265 11.17 3.79 -36.74
C ASN A 265 11.04 5.31 -36.73
N ILE A 266 11.37 5.92 -35.60
CA ILE A 266 11.32 7.36 -35.40
C ILE A 266 12.60 7.79 -34.69
N TRP A 267 13.11 8.97 -35.03
CA TRP A 267 14.22 9.56 -34.30
C TRP A 267 13.80 9.88 -32.86
N SER A 268 14.56 9.35 -31.91
CA SER A 268 14.32 9.60 -30.49
C SER A 268 15.61 9.59 -29.70
N TRP A 269 15.63 10.28 -28.57
CA TRP A 269 16.84 10.51 -27.78
C TRP A 269 16.64 10.15 -26.31
N THR A 270 17.70 9.64 -25.67
CA THR A 270 17.83 9.54 -24.20
C THR A 270 19.26 9.85 -23.80
N HIS A 271 19.47 10.22 -22.53
CA HIS A 271 20.82 10.41 -21.98
C HIS A 271 21.71 9.16 -22.07
N GLU A 272 21.11 7.97 -22.00
CA GLU A 272 21.85 6.71 -22.00
C GLU A 272 22.30 6.27 -23.40
N THR A 273 21.48 6.50 -24.43
CA THR A 273 21.69 5.91 -25.77
C THR A 273 21.90 6.94 -26.87
N ASP A 274 21.84 8.23 -26.54
CA ASP A 274 21.85 9.35 -27.50
C ASP A 274 20.73 9.18 -28.56
N TRP A 275 20.90 9.82 -29.73
CA TRP A 275 19.98 9.75 -30.86
C TRP A 275 19.95 8.36 -31.48
N GLN A 276 18.75 7.79 -31.56
CA GLN A 276 18.48 6.48 -32.15
C GLN A 276 17.33 6.57 -33.15
N TYR A 277 17.46 5.86 -34.27
CA TYR A 277 16.38 5.65 -35.24
C TYR A 277 15.77 4.27 -35.05
N THR A 278 14.84 4.16 -34.10
CA THR A 278 14.27 2.89 -33.63
C THR A 278 12.78 3.01 -33.37
N SER A 279 12.11 1.89 -33.16
CA SER A 279 10.71 1.83 -32.79
C SER A 279 10.52 1.04 -31.50
N HIS A 280 9.66 1.58 -30.65
CA HIS A 280 9.15 0.95 -29.44
C HIS A 280 7.62 0.80 -29.50
N ASP A 281 7.01 1.04 -30.66
CA ASP A 281 5.59 0.82 -30.86
C ASP A 281 5.34 -0.58 -31.42
N VAL A 282 4.14 -1.12 -31.18
CA VAL A 282 3.69 -2.37 -31.81
C VAL A 282 3.14 -2.04 -33.20
N GLY A 283 3.61 -2.73 -34.23
CA GLY A 283 3.12 -2.58 -35.60
C GLY A 283 2.14 -3.68 -36.00
N SER A 284 2.56 -4.95 -35.89
CA SER A 284 1.72 -6.12 -36.17
C SER A 284 2.01 -7.22 -35.17
N LYS A 285 0.98 -7.99 -34.85
CA LYS A 285 1.02 -9.01 -33.80
C LYS A 285 0.10 -10.18 -34.14
N THR A 286 0.41 -11.35 -33.61
CA THR A 286 -0.40 -12.56 -33.78
C THR A 286 -0.82 -13.06 -32.41
N LEU A 287 -2.11 -13.37 -32.22
CA LEU A 287 -2.62 -13.92 -30.97
C LEU A 287 -1.98 -15.29 -30.74
N ILE A 288 -1.45 -15.51 -29.53
CA ILE A 288 -1.02 -16.82 -29.07
C ILE A 288 -2.20 -17.47 -28.37
N GLU A 289 -2.76 -16.78 -27.37
CA GLU A 289 -3.87 -17.26 -26.57
C GLU A 289 -4.53 -16.13 -25.76
N THR A 290 -5.68 -16.46 -25.18
CA THR A 290 -6.39 -15.66 -24.18
C THR A 290 -6.64 -16.55 -22.96
N ARG A 291 -6.27 -16.07 -21.78
CA ARG A 291 -6.40 -16.80 -20.51
C ARG A 291 -7.01 -15.92 -19.43
N ALA A 292 -7.55 -16.54 -18.38
CA ALA A 292 -7.90 -15.82 -17.15
C ALA A 292 -6.63 -15.24 -16.53
N VAL A 293 -6.74 -14.05 -15.92
CA VAL A 293 -5.63 -13.48 -15.15
C VAL A 293 -5.32 -14.42 -13.97
N PRO A 294 -4.05 -14.80 -13.73
CA PRO A 294 -3.70 -15.61 -12.57
C PRO A 294 -3.88 -14.75 -11.31
N SER A 295 -4.99 -14.96 -10.59
CA SER A 295 -5.31 -14.23 -9.36
C SER A 295 -4.19 -14.38 -8.33
N GLY A 296 -3.56 -13.26 -7.94
CA GLY A 296 -2.44 -13.30 -7.01
C GLY A 296 -1.16 -13.88 -7.61
N GLY A 297 -1.11 -14.04 -8.93
CA GLY A 297 -0.01 -14.69 -9.66
C GLY A 297 0.85 -13.71 -10.45
N VAL A 298 1.77 -14.29 -11.22
CA VAL A 298 2.74 -13.58 -12.04
C VAL A 298 2.66 -14.07 -13.49
N ILE A 299 2.89 -13.17 -14.44
CA ILE A 299 3.10 -13.48 -15.85
C ILE A 299 4.55 -13.10 -16.17
N TYR A 300 5.38 -14.09 -16.50
CA TYR A 300 6.81 -13.88 -16.73
C TYR A 300 7.16 -14.04 -18.20
N LEU A 301 7.96 -13.12 -18.75
CA LEU A 301 8.36 -13.13 -20.15
C LEU A 301 9.87 -12.99 -20.32
N ASP A 302 10.47 -13.92 -21.06
CA ASP A 302 11.91 -13.92 -21.42
C ASP A 302 12.22 -12.95 -22.58
N ASP A 303 11.42 -11.90 -22.76
CA ASP A 303 11.55 -10.98 -23.89
C ASP A 303 10.95 -9.61 -23.57
N ARG A 304 11.20 -8.63 -24.44
CA ARG A 304 10.56 -7.32 -24.36
C ARG A 304 9.04 -7.47 -24.37
N THR A 305 8.39 -6.76 -23.46
CA THR A 305 6.95 -6.92 -23.26
C THR A 305 6.23 -5.59 -23.37
N TRP A 306 5.19 -5.52 -24.19
CA TRP A 306 4.25 -4.41 -24.23
C TRP A 306 3.04 -4.75 -23.35
N VAL A 307 2.59 -3.83 -22.51
CA VAL A 307 1.45 -4.05 -21.62
C VAL A 307 0.45 -2.90 -21.69
N LYS A 308 -0.85 -3.23 -21.68
CA LYS A 308 -1.98 -2.28 -21.61
C LYS A 308 -3.26 -2.99 -21.14
N GLY A 309 -4.25 -2.22 -20.71
CA GLY A 309 -5.61 -2.70 -20.50
C GLY A 309 -6.17 -2.43 -19.11
N ASP A 310 -7.27 -3.09 -18.82
CA ASP A 310 -8.03 -2.93 -17.57
C ASP A 310 -7.68 -4.04 -16.59
N ILE A 311 -7.18 -3.67 -15.42
CA ILE A 311 -6.83 -4.59 -14.34
C ILE A 311 -8.08 -4.81 -13.49
N ARG A 312 -8.44 -6.09 -13.29
CA ARG A 312 -9.63 -6.49 -12.53
C ARG A 312 -9.32 -7.35 -11.31
N ASP A 313 -8.05 -7.62 -11.09
CA ASP A 313 -7.53 -8.52 -10.06
C ASP A 313 -6.08 -8.12 -9.71
N ARG A 314 -5.43 -8.87 -8.83
CA ARG A 314 -4.06 -8.67 -8.41
C ARG A 314 -3.11 -9.51 -9.28
N VAL A 315 -2.21 -8.86 -10.02
CA VAL A 315 -1.30 -9.51 -10.96
C VAL A 315 0.01 -8.75 -11.14
N THR A 316 1.10 -9.49 -11.30
CA THR A 316 2.41 -8.93 -11.65
C THR A 316 2.84 -9.39 -13.04
N VAL A 317 3.28 -8.46 -13.88
CA VAL A 317 3.93 -8.75 -15.16
C VAL A 317 5.42 -8.48 -15.02
N ALA A 318 6.23 -9.52 -15.18
CA ALA A 318 7.68 -9.45 -15.08
C ALA A 318 8.32 -9.77 -16.44
N ALA A 319 9.33 -9.00 -16.82
CA ALA A 319 10.13 -9.26 -18.01
C ALA A 319 11.61 -9.28 -17.65
N GLY A 320 12.25 -10.42 -17.92
CA GLY A 320 13.66 -10.65 -17.60
C GLY A 320 14.23 -11.83 -18.36
N VAL A 321 15.52 -11.79 -18.65
CA VAL A 321 16.24 -12.91 -19.26
C VAL A 321 17.27 -13.48 -18.30
N SER A 322 17.44 -14.81 -18.36
CA SER A 322 18.45 -15.54 -17.59
C SER A 322 19.33 -16.38 -18.52
N PRO A 323 20.68 -16.28 -18.44
CA PRO A 323 21.45 -15.49 -17.47
C PRO A 323 21.38 -13.98 -17.73
N ALA A 324 21.23 -13.20 -16.67
CA ALA A 324 21.15 -11.75 -16.74
C ALA A 324 22.49 -11.14 -17.16
N THR A 325 22.52 -10.40 -18.26
CA THR A 325 23.66 -9.56 -18.64
C THR A 325 23.16 -8.20 -19.11
N PRO A 326 23.88 -7.09 -18.83
CA PRO A 326 23.39 -5.75 -19.16
C PRO A 326 22.96 -5.55 -20.62
N SER A 327 23.61 -6.24 -21.57
CA SER A 327 23.29 -6.18 -23.00
C SER A 327 22.02 -6.94 -23.41
N THR A 328 21.55 -7.87 -22.58
CA THR A 328 20.39 -8.71 -22.85
C THR A 328 19.16 -8.30 -22.03
N ASN A 329 19.33 -7.43 -21.03
CA ASN A 329 18.22 -6.97 -20.19
C ASN A 329 17.07 -6.42 -21.05
N VAL A 330 15.86 -6.86 -20.73
CA VAL A 330 14.65 -6.55 -21.48
C VAL A 330 13.83 -5.43 -20.82
N ASP A 331 13.02 -4.76 -21.64
CA ASP A 331 12.16 -3.65 -21.23
C ASP A 331 10.70 -4.11 -21.10
N ILE A 332 9.95 -3.46 -20.22
CA ILE A 332 8.49 -3.41 -20.32
C ILE A 332 8.10 -2.06 -20.91
N ILE A 333 7.24 -2.08 -21.91
CA ILE A 333 6.70 -0.90 -22.59
C ILE A 333 5.22 -0.77 -22.26
N VAL A 334 4.84 0.31 -21.59
CA VAL A 334 3.44 0.58 -21.26
C VAL A 334 2.76 1.24 -22.46
N ASN A 335 2.07 0.41 -23.25
CA ASN A 335 1.59 0.71 -24.60
C ASN A 335 0.12 1.14 -24.62
N GLY A 336 -0.25 2.00 -23.68
CA GLY A 336 -1.62 2.46 -23.48
C GLY A 336 -1.92 2.68 -22.00
N ASN A 337 -3.21 2.78 -21.66
CA ASN A 337 -3.61 2.88 -20.26
C ASN A 337 -3.40 1.55 -19.54
N ILE A 338 -3.03 1.64 -18.28
CA ILE A 338 -3.25 0.60 -17.26
C ILE A 338 -4.22 1.22 -16.27
N SER A 339 -5.42 0.64 -16.14
CA SER A 339 -6.48 1.22 -15.31
C SER A 339 -7.07 0.21 -14.36
N TYR A 340 -7.32 0.66 -13.13
CA TYR A 340 -8.15 -0.06 -12.16
C TYR A 340 -9.64 0.23 -12.34
N GLY A 341 -10.06 0.90 -13.43
CA GLY A 341 -11.47 1.23 -13.67
C GLY A 341 -12.13 1.96 -12.50
N ASP A 342 -11.40 2.94 -11.93
CA ASP A 342 -11.79 3.79 -10.80
C ASP A 342 -12.06 3.06 -9.46
N VAL A 343 -11.60 1.81 -9.32
CA VAL A 343 -11.65 1.05 -8.06
C VAL A 343 -10.29 1.10 -7.37
N HIS A 344 -10.22 1.74 -6.21
CA HIS A 344 -8.99 2.02 -5.46
C HIS A 344 -9.05 1.50 -4.00
N ASP A 345 -9.72 0.37 -3.79
CA ASP A 345 -9.98 -0.25 -2.48
C ASP A 345 -9.01 -1.39 -2.12
N GLY A 346 -7.94 -1.57 -2.91
CA GLY A 346 -6.94 -2.63 -2.72
C GLY A 346 -7.31 -4.00 -3.31
N THR A 347 -8.52 -4.16 -3.87
CA THR A 347 -8.92 -5.41 -4.55
C THR A 347 -8.23 -5.62 -5.89
N ARG A 348 -7.67 -4.54 -6.47
CA ARG A 348 -6.94 -4.53 -7.75
C ARG A 348 -5.53 -4.02 -7.50
N ALA A 349 -4.54 -4.78 -7.94
CA ALA A 349 -3.13 -4.41 -7.78
C ALA A 349 -2.32 -4.90 -8.98
N PHE A 350 -1.70 -3.98 -9.70
CA PHE A 350 -0.84 -4.30 -10.83
C PHE A 350 0.61 -3.96 -10.53
N ALA A 351 1.53 -4.85 -10.91
CA ALA A 351 2.93 -4.48 -11.04
C ALA A 351 3.45 -4.76 -12.45
N ALA A 352 4.30 -3.86 -12.95
CA ALA A 352 5.15 -4.08 -14.10
C ALA A 352 6.62 -4.01 -13.65
N VAL A 353 7.33 -5.12 -13.83
CA VAL A 353 8.69 -5.32 -13.32
C VAL A 353 9.62 -5.60 -14.49
N ALA A 354 10.41 -4.61 -14.87
CA ALA A 354 11.36 -4.75 -15.97
C ALA A 354 12.78 -4.89 -15.44
N GLN A 355 13.51 -5.85 -16.02
CA GLN A 355 14.94 -5.98 -15.79
C GLN A 355 15.71 -4.72 -16.19
N ARG A 356 15.34 -4.03 -17.29
CA ARG A 356 15.96 -2.76 -17.70
C ARG A 356 15.05 -1.55 -17.49
N HIS A 357 14.17 -1.24 -18.45
CA HIS A 357 13.37 -0.02 -18.45
C HIS A 357 11.88 -0.32 -18.31
N ILE A 358 11.18 0.59 -17.62
CA ILE A 358 9.76 0.83 -17.86
C ILE A 358 9.66 2.00 -18.83
N GLN A 359 9.21 1.74 -20.05
CA GLN A 359 9.20 2.73 -21.11
C GLN A 359 7.78 3.08 -21.59
N ILE A 360 7.55 4.35 -21.89
CA ILE A 360 6.34 4.82 -22.55
C ILE A 360 6.67 5.11 -24.04
N PRO A 361 6.01 4.47 -25.01
CA PRO A 361 6.39 4.51 -26.43
C PRO A 361 5.86 5.75 -27.16
N TRP A 362 6.17 5.92 -28.45
CA TRP A 362 5.87 7.16 -29.19
C TRP A 362 4.37 7.31 -29.47
N SER A 363 3.81 6.39 -30.25
CA SER A 363 2.45 6.49 -30.81
C SER A 363 1.42 5.66 -30.05
N GLY A 364 1.82 4.56 -29.42
CA GLY A 364 0.92 3.67 -28.66
C GLY A 364 0.39 4.24 -27.34
N VAL A 365 0.37 5.57 -27.19
CA VAL A 365 0.05 6.27 -25.95
C VAL A 365 -1.11 7.24 -26.19
N PRO A 366 -2.19 7.19 -25.39
CA PRO A 366 -3.29 8.14 -25.51
C PRO A 366 -2.86 9.55 -25.05
N ASP A 367 -3.59 10.58 -25.46
CA ASP A 367 -3.25 11.96 -25.07
C ASP A 367 -3.44 12.21 -23.57
N ASN A 368 -4.42 11.55 -22.95
CA ASN A 368 -4.58 11.48 -21.50
C ASN A 368 -4.27 10.04 -21.06
N MET A 369 -3.06 9.83 -20.53
CA MET A 369 -2.60 8.51 -20.12
C MET A 369 -2.86 8.27 -18.63
N ARG A 370 -3.46 7.11 -18.33
CA ARG A 370 -3.66 6.60 -16.96
C ARG A 370 -2.73 5.41 -16.74
N MET A 371 -1.99 5.42 -15.64
CA MET A 371 -1.10 4.34 -15.23
C MET A 371 -1.32 4.01 -13.75
N ASP A 372 -2.16 3.01 -13.51
CA ASP A 372 -2.42 2.48 -12.17
C ASP A 372 -1.49 1.28 -11.91
N GLY A 373 -0.83 1.28 -10.75
CA GLY A 373 0.03 0.18 -10.29
C GLY A 373 1.46 0.57 -9.93
N ALA A 374 2.26 -0.47 -9.70
CA ALA A 374 3.66 -0.39 -9.33
C ALA A 374 4.56 -0.62 -10.56
N PHE A 375 5.33 0.38 -10.95
CA PHE A 375 6.23 0.29 -12.11
C PHE A 375 7.68 0.29 -11.65
N VAL A 376 8.39 -0.83 -11.84
CA VAL A 376 9.75 -1.04 -11.35
C VAL A 376 10.71 -1.25 -12.51
N ALA A 377 11.68 -0.34 -12.64
CA ALA A 377 12.83 -0.50 -13.53
C ALA A 377 14.05 -0.86 -12.68
N GLN A 378 14.46 -2.14 -12.70
CA GLN A 378 15.50 -2.64 -11.79
C GLN A 378 16.87 -2.04 -12.10
N ASN A 379 17.27 -2.01 -13.37
CA ASN A 379 18.60 -1.55 -13.77
C ASN A 379 18.58 -0.22 -14.52
N GLY A 380 17.47 0.14 -15.15
CA GLY A 380 17.33 1.35 -15.97
C GLY A 380 16.33 2.37 -15.41
N SER A 381 15.82 3.23 -16.29
CA SER A 381 14.86 4.27 -15.94
C SER A 381 13.39 3.91 -16.19
N PHE A 382 12.48 4.56 -15.47
CA PHE A 382 11.11 4.81 -15.87
C PHE A 382 11.04 6.06 -16.77
N HIS A 383 10.78 5.91 -18.08
CA HIS A 383 10.87 7.09 -18.97
C HIS A 383 10.04 7.04 -20.25
N ARG A 384 9.86 8.23 -20.85
CA ARG A 384 9.47 8.46 -22.23
C ARG A 384 10.64 9.13 -22.95
N ARG A 385 11.06 8.60 -24.09
CA ARG A 385 12.17 9.18 -24.89
C ARG A 385 11.83 10.59 -25.36
N TYR A 386 12.85 11.40 -25.63
CA TYR A 386 12.66 12.68 -26.31
C TYR A 386 12.32 12.42 -27.79
N TYR A 387 11.28 13.08 -28.28
CA TYR A 387 10.85 13.02 -29.67
C TYR A 387 10.92 14.43 -30.27
N PRO A 388 11.73 14.66 -31.32
CA PRO A 388 11.94 15.99 -31.84
C PRO A 388 10.72 16.53 -32.59
N ASN A 389 10.67 17.85 -32.76
CA ASN A 389 9.70 18.50 -33.63
C ASN A 389 10.09 18.42 -35.13
N CYS A 390 10.63 17.28 -35.58
CA CYS A 390 11.00 17.03 -36.97
C CYS A 390 11.00 15.52 -37.27
N CYS A 391 11.34 15.16 -38.52
CA CYS A 391 11.72 13.80 -38.91
C CYS A 391 10.67 12.71 -38.63
N GLY A 392 9.37 13.04 -38.71
CA GLY A 392 8.25 12.11 -38.52
C GLY A 392 7.83 11.92 -37.07
N ALA A 393 8.56 12.48 -36.10
CA ALA A 393 8.27 12.33 -34.67
C ALA A 393 7.18 13.30 -34.15
N GLN A 394 6.81 14.32 -34.93
CA GLN A 394 6.02 15.46 -34.47
C GLN A 394 4.60 15.09 -34.02
N ALA A 395 3.98 14.10 -34.65
CA ALA A 395 2.55 13.78 -34.43
C ALA A 395 2.25 13.32 -33.00
N HIS A 396 3.20 12.64 -32.34
CA HIS A 396 3.02 12.12 -30.98
C HIS A 396 4.14 12.56 -30.03
N ARG A 397 4.89 13.62 -30.37
CA ARG A 397 5.93 14.14 -29.48
C ARG A 397 5.36 14.68 -28.18
N LEU A 398 4.18 15.30 -28.23
CA LEU A 398 3.49 15.87 -27.07
C LEU A 398 2.22 15.09 -26.74
N LYS A 399 1.95 14.98 -25.44
CA LYS A 399 0.75 14.38 -24.86
C LYS A 399 0.15 15.34 -23.84
N THR A 400 -1.15 15.25 -23.61
CA THR A 400 -1.88 16.18 -22.73
C THR A 400 -1.53 15.93 -21.27
N SER A 401 -1.80 14.73 -20.74
CA SER A 401 -1.58 14.43 -19.32
C SER A 401 -1.12 13.00 -19.06
N LEU A 402 -0.39 12.82 -17.96
CA LEU A 402 -0.07 11.53 -17.35
C LEU A 402 -0.58 11.51 -15.90
N THR A 403 -1.57 10.67 -15.62
CA THR A 403 -2.10 10.44 -14.28
C THR A 403 -1.65 9.07 -13.79
N ARG A 404 -1.01 9.04 -12.62
CA ARG A 404 -0.50 7.81 -11.99
C ARG A 404 -1.16 7.59 -10.64
N PHE A 405 -1.53 6.36 -10.34
CA PHE A 405 -1.97 5.92 -9.02
C PHE A 405 -1.19 4.67 -8.62
N GLY A 406 -0.32 4.76 -7.62
CA GLY A 406 0.58 3.67 -7.25
C GLY A 406 2.00 4.15 -6.99
N MET A 407 2.99 3.40 -7.51
CA MET A 407 4.40 3.69 -7.28
C MET A 407 5.23 3.63 -8.56
N VAL A 408 6.32 4.39 -8.58
CA VAL A 408 7.40 4.24 -9.56
C VAL A 408 8.71 4.00 -8.82
N ALA A 409 9.42 2.95 -9.19
CA ALA A 409 10.81 2.71 -8.80
C ALA A 409 11.70 2.76 -10.06
N SER A 410 12.69 3.66 -10.05
CA SER A 410 13.59 3.89 -11.17
C SER A 410 15.06 3.89 -10.73
N ASN A 411 15.90 3.01 -11.28
CA ASN A 411 17.33 3.02 -10.97
C ASN A 411 18.06 4.19 -11.66
N GLY A 412 17.68 4.48 -12.90
CA GLY A 412 18.15 5.65 -13.65
C GLY A 412 17.25 6.87 -13.46
N VAL A 413 17.64 8.00 -14.08
CA VAL A 413 16.86 9.25 -14.07
C VAL A 413 15.48 9.02 -14.69
N PRO A 414 14.37 9.18 -13.95
CA PRO A 414 13.05 9.06 -14.52
C PRO A 414 12.69 10.34 -15.30
N ALA A 415 12.11 10.20 -16.49
CA ALA A 415 11.77 11.35 -17.33
C ALA A 415 10.54 11.09 -18.20
N THR A 416 9.48 11.87 -18.02
CA THR A 416 8.24 11.76 -18.82
C THR A 416 7.95 13.02 -19.65
N ALA A 417 8.69 14.09 -19.41
CA ALA A 417 8.64 15.36 -20.13
C ALA A 417 10.05 15.91 -20.33
N TRP A 418 10.24 16.65 -21.41
CA TRP A 418 11.51 17.24 -21.82
C TRP A 418 11.31 18.73 -22.02
N LEU A 419 12.18 19.53 -21.42
CA LEU A 419 12.06 20.98 -21.40
C LEU A 419 13.16 21.64 -22.24
N GLU A 420 12.78 22.72 -22.92
CA GLU A 420 13.67 23.66 -23.57
C GLU A 420 13.22 25.06 -23.20
N ASN A 421 14.11 25.88 -22.62
CA ASN A 421 13.79 27.23 -22.14
C ASN A 421 12.54 27.29 -21.25
N GLY A 422 12.39 26.31 -20.34
CA GLY A 422 11.25 26.23 -19.42
C GLY A 422 9.94 25.74 -20.04
N ASN A 423 9.90 25.44 -21.34
CA ASN A 423 8.72 24.94 -22.01
C ASN A 423 8.84 23.45 -22.33
N ILE A 424 7.76 22.70 -22.15
CA ILE A 424 7.72 21.27 -22.51
C ILE A 424 7.71 21.14 -24.04
N VAL A 425 8.79 20.59 -24.59
CA VAL A 425 8.99 20.38 -26.04
C VAL A 425 8.74 18.94 -26.48
N SER A 426 8.73 17.98 -25.54
CA SER A 426 8.37 16.59 -25.80
C SER A 426 7.87 15.94 -24.49
N GLY A 427 7.00 14.95 -24.61
CA GLY A 427 6.40 14.24 -23.48
C GLY A 427 5.05 14.79 -23.04
N PHE A 428 4.70 14.59 -21.77
CA PHE A 428 3.41 14.98 -21.21
C PHE A 428 3.43 16.43 -20.73
N ARG A 429 2.40 17.21 -21.08
CA ARG A 429 2.29 18.63 -20.70
C ARG A 429 1.90 18.83 -19.23
N SER A 430 1.15 17.89 -18.66
CA SER A 430 0.84 17.85 -17.24
C SER A 430 1.05 16.44 -16.67
N GLY A 431 1.35 16.38 -15.37
CA GLY A 431 1.56 15.12 -14.67
C GLY A 431 0.99 15.18 -13.26
N GLN A 432 0.27 14.13 -12.88
CA GLN A 432 -0.19 13.90 -11.51
C GLN A 432 0.21 12.49 -11.09
N ALA A 433 0.70 12.35 -9.86
CA ALA A 433 0.95 11.06 -9.24
C ALA A 433 0.32 11.03 -7.86
N THR A 434 -0.35 9.94 -7.51
CA THR A 434 -0.92 9.71 -6.20
C THR A 434 -0.47 8.35 -5.71
N TYR A 435 0.06 8.30 -4.50
CA TYR A 435 0.42 7.04 -3.87
C TYR A 435 -0.82 6.19 -3.59
N ASP A 436 -0.74 4.90 -3.90
CA ASP A 436 -1.75 3.92 -3.51
C ASP A 436 -1.38 3.34 -2.14
N ALA A 437 -2.07 3.80 -1.09
CA ALA A 437 -1.81 3.38 0.28
C ALA A 437 -2.02 1.87 0.50
N ASN A 438 -2.82 1.21 -0.33
CA ASN A 438 -3.04 -0.23 -0.25
C ASN A 438 -1.76 -1.02 -0.56
N LEU A 439 -0.83 -0.45 -1.34
CA LEU A 439 0.42 -1.14 -1.67
C LEU A 439 1.32 -1.36 -0.45
N LEU A 440 1.12 -0.61 0.65
CA LEU A 440 1.92 -0.78 1.85
C LEU A 440 1.74 -2.15 2.48
N TYR A 441 0.51 -2.67 2.57
CA TYR A 441 0.24 -3.97 3.19
C TYR A 441 -0.38 -4.99 2.23
N GLY A 442 -0.86 -4.55 1.07
CA GLY A 442 -1.33 -5.39 -0.03
C GLY A 442 -0.62 -5.08 -1.35
N PRO A 443 0.74 -5.13 -1.41
CA PRO A 443 1.47 -4.84 -2.64
C PRO A 443 1.08 -5.82 -3.76
N PRO A 444 1.40 -5.57 -5.04
CA PRO A 444 1.11 -6.53 -6.09
C PRO A 444 1.82 -7.88 -5.82
N PRO A 445 1.36 -8.99 -6.38
CA PRO A 445 1.97 -10.30 -6.11
C PRO A 445 3.48 -10.31 -6.31
N TYR A 446 4.21 -11.04 -5.45
CA TYR A 446 5.67 -11.16 -5.49
C TYR A 446 6.45 -9.85 -5.27
N PHE A 447 5.82 -8.79 -4.75
CA PHE A 447 6.55 -7.61 -4.28
C PHE A 447 7.33 -7.87 -2.99
N PRO A 448 8.48 -7.22 -2.74
CA PRO A 448 9.25 -7.47 -1.55
C PRO A 448 8.56 -6.80 -0.37
N ALA A 449 8.42 -7.55 0.72
CA ALA A 449 7.94 -7.04 1.99
C ALA A 449 8.98 -7.23 3.07
N ASN A 450 8.94 -6.38 4.09
CA ASN A 450 9.74 -6.57 5.28
C ASN A 450 9.47 -7.95 5.89
N SER A 451 10.47 -8.52 6.57
CA SER A 451 10.33 -9.83 7.19
C SER A 451 9.45 -9.83 8.44
N GLN A 452 9.24 -8.67 9.07
CA GLN A 452 8.52 -8.54 10.34
C GLN A 452 7.12 -7.96 10.18
N TYR A 453 6.19 -8.48 10.98
CA TYR A 453 4.82 -7.97 11.11
C TYR A 453 4.78 -6.72 11.99
N GLU A 454 4.07 -5.70 11.53
CA GLU A 454 3.75 -4.49 12.27
C GLU A 454 2.25 -4.45 12.58
N LEU A 455 1.89 -3.90 13.76
CA LEU A 455 0.50 -3.69 14.15
C LEU A 455 -0.09 -2.55 13.30
N ILE A 456 -1.18 -2.83 12.60
CA ILE A 456 -1.92 -1.86 11.78
C ILE A 456 -3.07 -1.26 12.60
N SER A 457 -3.86 -2.10 13.26
CA SER A 457 -4.99 -1.66 14.08
C SER A 457 -5.32 -2.67 15.17
N TRP A 458 -6.01 -2.19 16.19
CA TRP A 458 -6.54 -2.98 17.30
C TRP A 458 -7.94 -2.44 17.64
N GLU A 459 -8.91 -3.33 17.77
CA GLU A 459 -10.30 -2.99 18.08
C GLU A 459 -10.93 -4.06 18.98
N GLU A 460 -11.82 -3.63 19.86
CA GLU A 460 -12.73 -4.51 20.62
C GLU A 460 -14.04 -4.62 19.84
N ASP A 461 -14.50 -5.84 19.59
CA ASP A 461 -15.80 -6.12 18.96
C ASP A 461 -16.87 -6.09 20.05
N GLN A 462 -17.68 -5.02 20.07
CA GLN A 462 -18.73 -4.79 21.08
C GLN A 462 -20.10 -5.34 20.69
#